data_AF-A0A447PPU1-F1
#
_entry.id   AF-A0A447PPU1-F1
#
_cell.length_a   1.000
_cell.length_b   1.000
_cell.length_c   1.000
_cell.angle_alpha   90.00
_cell.angle_beta   90.00
_cell.angle_gamma   90.00
#
_symmetry.space_group_name_H-M   'P 1'
#
loop_
_entity.id
_entity.type
_entity.pdbx_description
1 polymer ?
#
loop_
_entity_poly.entity_id
_entity_poly.type
_entity_poly.pdbx_seq_one_letter_code
_entity_poly.pdbx_strand_id
1 'polypeptide(L)'
;MFGNNVFTRVKRSENKKMAEIAHFLKENDLSVDTTVEVFITVSRDDRLIACGGIAGNIIKCVAISESVRGEGLALTLATELINLAWNGTAPIFLFIPKRNTKRCLNSAAFRR
;
A
#
# COMPACT_ATOMS: atom_id res chain seq x y z
N MET A 1 -16.81 -13.88 -2.27
CA MET A 1 -17.11 -12.52 -2.78
C MET A 1 -16.13 -11.58 -2.10
N PHE A 2 -15.14 -11.07 -2.83
CA PHE A 2 -14.26 -10.05 -2.28
C PHE A 2 -15.13 -8.81 -2.00
N GLY A 3 -15.15 -8.34 -0.74
CA GLY A 3 -15.93 -7.17 -0.36
C GLY A 3 -15.63 -5.98 -1.28
N ASN A 4 -16.55 -5.03 -1.40
CA ASN A 4 -16.52 -3.88 -2.31
C ASN A 4 -15.28 -2.99 -2.09
N ASN A 5 -14.12 -3.46 -2.56
CA ASN A 5 -12.83 -2.83 -2.42
C ASN A 5 -12.62 -1.92 -3.63
N VAL A 6 -12.54 -0.62 -3.39
CA VAL A 6 -12.32 0.38 -4.42
C VAL A 6 -10.84 0.76 -4.42
N PHE A 7 -10.15 0.51 -5.53
CA PHE A 7 -8.77 0.92 -5.74
C PHE A 7 -8.74 2.33 -6.31
N THR A 8 -7.99 3.22 -5.67
CA THR A 8 -7.82 4.61 -6.12
C THR A 8 -6.35 4.97 -6.21
N ARG A 9 -5.98 5.66 -7.29
CA ARG A 9 -4.66 6.27 -7.43
C ARG A 9 -4.71 7.68 -6.87
N VAL A 10 -3.76 8.00 -6.01
CA VAL A 10 -3.67 9.29 -5.32
C VAL A 10 -2.32 9.92 -5.63
N LYS A 11 -2.34 11.06 -6.31
CA LYS A 11 -1.13 11.87 -6.54
C LYS A 11 -0.84 12.74 -5.34
N ARG A 12 0.42 13.12 -5.17
CA ARG A 12 0.84 14.09 -4.13
C ARG A 12 0.07 15.42 -4.16
N SER A 13 -0.42 15.84 -5.32
CA SER A 13 -1.23 17.06 -5.47
C SER A 13 -2.63 16.94 -4.83
N GLU A 14 -3.12 15.74 -4.54
CA GLU A 14 -4.43 15.51 -3.93
C GLU A 14 -4.37 15.64 -2.40
N ASN A 15 -4.20 16.87 -1.92
CA ASN A 15 -3.95 17.19 -0.50
C ASN A 15 -4.93 16.51 0.49
N LYS A 16 -6.23 16.44 0.16
CA LYS A 16 -7.25 15.82 1.03
C LYS A 16 -7.00 14.32 1.23
N LYS A 17 -6.79 13.58 0.14
CA LYS A 17 -6.52 12.13 0.20
C LYS A 17 -5.13 11.85 0.77
N MET A 18 -4.16 12.73 0.51
CA MET A 18 -2.83 12.63 1.13
C MET A 18 -2.87 12.77 2.65
N ALA A 19 -3.74 13.63 3.18
CA ALA A 19 -3.96 13.75 4.62
C ALA A 19 -4.56 12.46 5.22
N GLU A 20 -5.53 11.84 4.53
CA GLU A 20 -6.11 10.55 4.91
C GLU A 20 -5.07 9.43 4.92
N ILE A 21 -4.24 9.34 3.87
CA ILE A 21 -3.13 8.38 3.79
C ILE A 21 -2.13 8.62 4.93
N ALA A 22 -1.78 9.88 5.21
CA ALA A 22 -0.85 10.22 6.29
C ALA A 22 -1.39 9.78 7.66
N HIS A 23 -2.68 9.98 7.91
CA HIS A 23 -3.35 9.51 9.11
C HIS A 23 -3.30 7.99 9.22
N PHE A 24 -3.72 7.28 8.17
CA PHE A 24 -3.74 5.83 8.14
C PHE A 24 -2.35 5.21 8.31
N LEU A 25 -1.33 5.79 7.68
CA LEU A 25 0.06 5.35 7.87
C LEU A 25 0.49 5.56 9.32
N LYS A 26 0.17 6.70 9.93
CA LYS A 26 0.49 7.01 11.32
C LYS A 26 -0.17 6.02 12.30
N GLU A 27 -1.42 5.64 12.06
CA GLU A 27 -2.12 4.60 12.83
C GLU A 27 -1.46 3.22 12.70
N ASN A 28 -0.72 3.00 11.61
CA ASN A 28 0.06 1.79 11.36
C ASN A 28 1.55 1.96 11.69
N ASP A 29 1.91 2.96 12.50
CA ASP A 29 3.30 3.27 12.92
C ASP A 29 4.27 3.56 11.74
N LEU A 30 3.71 4.06 10.64
CA LEU A 30 4.41 4.46 9.43
C LEU A 30 4.28 5.97 9.21
N SER A 31 5.08 6.49 8.29
CA SER A 31 5.03 7.90 7.88
C SER A 31 5.05 7.97 6.36
N VAL A 32 4.49 9.06 5.82
CA VAL A 32 4.54 9.33 4.38
C VAL A 32 6.00 9.59 3.99
N ASP A 33 6.53 8.78 3.08
CA ASP A 33 7.84 9.01 2.48
C ASP A 33 7.70 10.07 1.37
N THR A 34 8.55 11.09 1.39
CA THR A 34 8.49 12.18 0.43
C THR A 34 8.97 11.79 -0.97
N THR A 35 9.68 10.67 -1.10
CA THR A 35 10.10 10.13 -2.40
C THR A 35 8.98 9.42 -3.13
N VAL A 36 7.82 9.19 -2.49
CA VAL A 36 6.67 8.54 -3.13
C VAL A 36 6.00 9.52 -4.10
N GLU A 37 5.88 9.10 -5.35
CA GLU A 37 5.29 9.86 -6.44
C GLU A 37 3.78 9.64 -6.52
N VAL A 38 3.35 8.40 -6.32
CA VAL A 38 1.94 8.00 -6.37
C VAL A 38 1.63 6.99 -5.27
N PHE A 39 0.45 7.14 -4.67
CA PHE A 39 -0.12 6.16 -3.76
C PHE A 39 -1.25 5.41 -4.43
N ILE A 40 -1.37 4.14 -4.08
CA ILE A 40 -2.53 3.30 -4.35
C ILE A 40 -3.21 3.05 -3.03
N THR A 41 -4.48 3.40 -2.95
CA THR A 41 -5.32 3.22 -1.78
C THR A 41 -6.42 2.22 -2.09
N VAL A 42 -6.81 1.46 -1.06
CA VAL A 42 -7.97 0.59 -1.10
C VAL A 42 -8.95 1.07 -0.05
N SER A 43 -10.13 1.44 -0.50
CA SER A 43 -11.22 1.84 0.39
C SER A 43 -12.34 0.80 0.35
N ARG A 44 -12.96 0.56 1.50
CA ARG A 44 -14.17 -0.26 1.65
C ARG A 44 -15.14 0.52 2.52
N ASP A 45 -16.39 0.65 2.08
CA ASP A 45 -17.43 1.42 2.78
C ASP A 45 -16.95 2.85 3.13
N ASP A 46 -16.33 3.54 2.16
CA ASP A 46 -15.73 4.88 2.29
C ASP A 46 -14.62 5.02 3.34
N ARG A 47 -14.05 3.91 3.80
CA ARG A 47 -12.92 3.89 4.73
C ARG A 47 -11.67 3.33 4.07
N LEU A 48 -10.55 4.04 4.23
CA LEU A 48 -9.24 3.55 3.82
C LEU A 48 -8.86 2.31 4.66
N ILE A 49 -8.74 1.16 4.00
CA ILE A 49 -8.38 -0.12 4.62
C ILE A 49 -6.99 -0.61 4.24
N ALA A 50 -6.40 -0.09 3.16
CA ALA A 50 -5.02 -0.38 2.79
C ALA A 50 -4.43 0.71 1.90
N CYS A 51 -3.10 0.84 1.90
CA CYS A 51 -2.40 1.70 0.94
C CYS A 51 -1.00 1.17 0.63
N GLY A 52 -0.43 1.63 -0.48
CA GLY A 52 0.97 1.45 -0.85
C GLY A 52 1.46 2.58 -1.75
N GLY A 53 2.70 3.01 -1.56
CA GLY A 53 3.36 4.07 -2.31
C GLY A 53 4.34 3.52 -3.33
N ILE A 54 4.45 4.20 -4.48
CA ILE A 54 5.43 3.90 -5.52
C ILE A 54 6.39 5.10 -5.65
N ALA A 55 7.68 4.80 -5.58
CA ALA A 55 8.80 5.72 -5.80
C ALA A 55 9.71 5.10 -6.88
N GLY A 56 9.57 5.50 -8.14
CA GLY A 56 10.19 4.84 -9.28
C GLY A 56 9.81 3.35 -9.34
N ASN A 57 10.80 2.47 -9.23
CA ASN A 57 10.63 1.01 -9.18
C ASN A 57 10.57 0.44 -7.74
N ILE A 58 10.42 1.30 -6.73
CA ILE A 58 10.39 0.90 -5.32
C ILE A 58 8.98 1.06 -4.77
N ILE A 59 8.43 -0.04 -4.24
CA ILE A 59 7.19 -0.04 -3.48
C ILE A 59 7.52 0.24 -2.01
N LYS A 60 6.89 1.26 -1.43
CA LYS A 60 7.08 1.78 -0.07
C LYS A 60 5.75 2.05 0.61
N CYS A 61 5.76 2.45 1.89
CA CYS A 61 4.57 2.90 2.63
C CYS A 61 3.38 1.94 2.52
N VAL A 62 3.65 0.63 2.52
CA VAL A 62 2.60 -0.40 2.42
C VAL A 62 2.01 -0.65 3.80
N ALA A 63 0.70 -0.45 3.93
CA ALA A 63 -0.05 -0.63 5.16
C ALA A 63 -1.42 -1.25 4.87
N ILE A 64 -1.89 -2.11 5.77
CA ILE A 64 -3.19 -2.78 5.70
C ILE A 64 -3.80 -2.78 7.09
N SER A 65 -5.05 -2.33 7.17
CA SER A 65 -5.86 -2.33 8.40
C SER A 65 -5.95 -3.74 8.96
N GLU A 66 -5.77 -3.86 10.27
CA GLU A 66 -5.84 -5.14 10.99
C GLU A 66 -7.18 -5.85 10.76
N SER A 67 -8.26 -5.10 10.62
CA SER A 67 -9.63 -5.61 10.46
C SER A 67 -9.87 -6.41 9.18
N VAL A 68 -9.00 -6.29 8.17
CA VAL A 68 -9.15 -6.93 6.84
C VAL A 68 -7.94 -7.81 6.49
N ARG A 69 -7.06 -8.10 7.46
CA ARG A 69 -5.93 -9.00 7.23
C ARG A 69 -6.40 -10.44 7.16
N GLY A 70 -5.77 -11.21 6.28
CA GLY A 70 -6.15 -12.61 6.04
C GLY A 70 -7.19 -12.82 4.93
N GLU A 71 -7.82 -11.76 4.41
CA GLU A 71 -8.78 -11.84 3.28
C GLU A 71 -8.11 -11.91 1.89
N GLY A 72 -6.79 -12.11 1.82
CA GLY A 72 -6.04 -12.03 0.56
C GLY A 72 -5.80 -10.60 0.04
N LEU A 73 -6.27 -9.57 0.76
CA LEU A 73 -6.14 -8.16 0.37
C LEU A 73 -4.68 -7.73 0.14
N ALA A 74 -3.75 -8.26 0.94
CA ALA A 74 -2.33 -8.02 0.78
C ALA A 74 -1.80 -8.45 -0.59
N LEU A 75 -2.27 -9.60 -1.09
CA LEU A 75 -1.86 -10.12 -2.39
C LEU A 75 -2.44 -9.25 -3.52
N THR A 76 -3.73 -8.91 -3.45
CA THR A 76 -4.35 -8.04 -4.46
C THR A 76 -3.68 -6.67 -4.52
N LEU A 77 -3.40 -6.06 -3.37
CA LEU A 77 -2.68 -4.80 -3.31
C LEU A 77 -1.26 -4.92 -3.87
N ALA A 78 -0.55 -6.00 -3.55
CA ALA A 78 0.79 -6.25 -4.09
C ALA A 78 0.76 -6.36 -5.62
N THR A 79 -0.19 -7.12 -6.18
CA THR A 79 -0.34 -7.27 -7.62
C THR A 79 -0.61 -5.93 -8.31
N GLU A 80 -1.52 -5.12 -7.77
CA GLU A 80 -1.80 -3.79 -8.32
C GLU A 80 -0.58 -2.87 -8.25
N LEU A 81 0.12 -2.84 -7.11
CA LEU A 81 1.35 -2.06 -6.96
C LEU A 81 2.43 -2.51 -7.95
N ILE A 82 2.57 -3.82 -8.15
CA ILE A 82 3.52 -4.40 -9.09
C ILE A 82 3.15 -4.00 -10.52
N ASN A 83 1.89 -4.18 -10.93
CA ASN A 83 1.42 -3.80 -12.27
C ASN A 83 1.65 -2.32 -12.57
N LEU A 84 1.57 -1.46 -11.55
CA LEU A 84 1.76 -0.02 -11.69
C LEU A 84 3.22 0.43 -11.63
N ALA A 85 4.06 -0.28 -10.89
CA ALA A 85 5.50 -0.03 -10.87
C ALA A 85 6.24 -0.71 -12.05
N TRP A 86 5.61 -1.71 -12.68
CA TRP A 86 6.20 -2.46 -13.77
C TRP A 86 6.24 -1.63 -15.05
N ASN A 87 7.45 -1.45 -15.57
CA ASN A 87 7.72 -0.73 -16.81
C ASN A 87 8.26 -1.64 -17.93
N GLY A 88 8.21 -2.97 -17.76
CA GLY A 88 8.58 -3.95 -18.78
C GLY A 88 9.97 -4.56 -18.65
N THR A 89 10.89 -3.95 -17.90
CA THR A 89 12.32 -4.34 -17.93
C THR A 89 13.06 -4.24 -16.58
N ALA A 90 12.53 -3.51 -15.59
CA ALA A 90 13.23 -3.30 -14.32
C ALA A 90 12.69 -4.19 -13.18
N PRO A 91 13.57 -4.72 -12.30
CA PRO A 91 13.14 -5.39 -11.08
C PRO A 91 12.45 -4.38 -10.14
N ILE A 92 11.33 -4.82 -9.56
CA ILE A 92 10.60 -4.05 -8.55
C ILE A 92 11.16 -4.40 -7.17
N PHE A 93 11.48 -3.38 -6.39
CA PHE A 93 11.96 -3.55 -5.03
C PHE A 93 10.86 -3.21 -4.04
N LEU A 94 10.52 -4.16 -3.17
CA LEU A 94 9.64 -3.89 -2.05
C LEU A 94 10.47 -3.49 -0.83
N PHE A 95 10.20 -2.29 -0.32
CA PHE A 95 10.81 -1.80 0.90
C PHE A 95 9.81 -1.82 2.06
N ILE A 96 10.00 -2.78 2.97
CA ILE A 96 9.26 -2.87 4.24
C ILE A 96 10.18 -2.33 5.35
N PRO A 97 9.86 -1.19 5.99
CA PRO A 97 10.65 -0.69 7.11
C PRO A 97 10.70 -1.72 8.25
N LYS A 98 11.88 -1.93 8.85
CA LYS A 98 12.16 -2.97 9.87
C LYS A 98 11.26 -2.94 11.12
N ARG A 99 10.50 -1.87 11.38
CA ARG A 99 9.56 -1.81 12.51
C ARG A 99 8.29 -2.63 12.29
N ASN A 100 7.98 -3.02 11.05
CA ASN A 100 6.71 -3.68 10.69
C ASN A 100 6.86 -5.16 10.24
N THR A 101 8.03 -5.77 10.48
CA THR A 101 8.39 -7.09 9.92
C THR A 101 7.50 -8.24 10.41
N LYS A 102 6.82 -8.11 11.55
CA LYS A 102 5.90 -9.16 12.04
C LYS A 102 4.47 -9.04 11.50
N ARG A 103 4.15 -7.93 10.83
CA ARG A 103 2.78 -7.45 10.59
C ARG A 103 2.35 -7.56 9.12
N CYS A 104 3.26 -7.27 8.18
CA CYS A 104 3.01 -7.42 6.73
C CYS A 104 3.41 -8.79 6.16
N LEU A 105 4.41 -9.46 6.76
CA LEU A 105 5.04 -10.68 6.22
C LEU A 105 4.31 -12.00 6.57
N ASN A 106 3.22 -11.94 7.34
CA ASN A 106 2.38 -13.12 7.61
C ASN A 106 1.45 -13.47 6.45
N SER A 107 1.38 -12.63 5.41
CA SER A 107 0.79 -13.02 4.13
C SER A 107 1.87 -13.65 3.23
N ALA A 108 1.61 -14.86 2.74
CA ALA A 108 2.56 -15.65 1.93
C ALA A 108 3.09 -14.94 0.67
N ALA A 109 2.51 -13.80 0.29
CA ALA A 109 2.86 -13.00 -0.88
C ALA A 109 4.23 -12.30 -0.79
N PHE A 110 4.83 -12.17 0.39
CA PHE A 110 6.00 -11.29 0.62
C PHE A 110 7.23 -12.00 1.19
N ARG A 111 7.24 -13.33 1.22
CA ARG A 111 8.48 -14.08 1.50
C ARG A 111 9.38 -14.04 0.27
N ARG A 112 10.64 -13.68 0.50
CA ARG A 112 11.76 -13.79 -0.46
C ARG A 112 11.75 -15.12 -1.19
#